data_AF-A0A5S9NRQ3-F1
#
_entry.id   AF-A0A5S9NRQ3-F1
#
_cell.length_a   1.000
_cell.length_b   1.000
_cell.length_c   1.000
_cell.angle_alpha   90.00
_cell.angle_beta   90.00
_cell.angle_gamma   90.00
#
_symmetry.space_group_name_H-M   'P 1'
#
loop_
_entity.id
_entity.type
_entity.pdbx_description
1 polymer ?
#
loop_
_entity_poly.entity_id
_entity_poly.type
_entity_poly.pdbx_seq_one_letter_code
_entity_poly.pdbx_strand_id
1 'polypeptide(L)' 'MTKYKCLDCAYSANKKFPKGQCPACDSFNIANLQARDKDKPKASPVSLGLTVGLWMILGYLIWQQLLS' A
#
# COMPACT_ATOMS: atom_id res chain seq x y z
N MET A 1 -14.98 -3.03 -13.24
CA MET A 1 -14.31 -3.01 -11.92
C MET A 1 -14.88 -1.87 -11.11
N THR A 2 -15.62 -2.18 -10.05
CA THR A 2 -16.21 -1.20 -9.13
C THR A 2 -15.11 -0.37 -8.48
N LYS A 3 -15.24 0.96 -8.56
CA LYS A 3 -14.19 1.90 -8.15
C LYS A 3 -14.44 2.50 -6.77
N TYR A 4 -15.69 2.54 -6.35
CA TYR A 4 -16.13 3.15 -5.10
C TYR A 4 -17.03 2.18 -4.36
N LYS A 5 -16.79 2.00 -3.06
CA LYS A 5 -17.59 1.16 -2.18
C LYS A 5 -17.94 1.94 -0.91
N CYS A 6 -19.22 1.99 -0.57
CA CYS A 6 -19.65 2.50 0.73
C CYS A 6 -19.37 1.45 1.80
N LEU A 7 -18.84 1.87 2.95
CA LEU A 7 -18.44 0.99 4.03
C LEU A 7 -19.61 0.65 4.98
N ASP A 8 -20.68 1.43 4.99
CA ASP A 8 -21.85 1.17 5.85
C ASP A 8 -22.86 0.23 5.20
N CYS A 9 -23.28 0.53 3.97
CA CYS A 9 -24.31 -0.25 3.27
C CYS A 9 -23.76 -1.17 2.17
N ALA A 10 -22.44 -1.33 2.09
CA ALA A 10 -21.73 -2.14 1.08
C ALA A 10 -22.00 -1.78 -0.40
N TYR A 11 -22.73 -0.69 -0.65
CA TYR A 11 -23.10 -0.24 -1.99
C TYR A 11 -21.86 0.04 -2.84
N SER A 12 -21.79 -0.56 -4.02
CA SER A 12 -20.60 -0.52 -4.89
C SER A 12 -20.95 0.12 -6.23
N ALA A 13 -20.16 1.10 -6.64
CA ALA A 13 -20.36 1.83 -7.89
C ALA A 13 -19.08 1.90 -8.74
N ASN A 14 -19.25 1.91 -10.06
CA ASN A 14 -18.16 2.12 -11.01
C ASN A 14 -17.82 3.61 -11.19
N LYS A 15 -18.73 4.52 -10.82
CA LYS A 15 -18.57 5.98 -10.92
C LYS A 15 -18.46 6.60 -9.52
N LYS A 16 -17.80 7.76 -9.43
CA LYS A 16 -17.67 8.51 -8.18
C LYS A 16 -19.07 8.85 -7.68
N PHE A 17 -19.31 8.67 -6.38
CA PHE A 17 -20.59 9.03 -5.79
C PHE A 17 -20.86 10.53 -5.93
N PRO A 18 -22.07 10.95 -6.33
CA PRO A 18 -22.41 12.36 -6.42
C PRO A 18 -22.24 13.01 -5.05
N LYS A 19 -21.51 14.14 -5.00
CA LYS A 19 -21.16 14.87 -3.76
C LYS A 19 -20.31 14.10 -2.73
N GLY A 20 -19.75 12.93 -3.09
CA GLY A 20 -19.03 12.10 -2.13
C GLY A 20 -19.94 11.43 -1.09
N GLN A 21 -21.21 11.23 -1.44
CA GLN A 21 -22.23 10.66 -0.57
C GLN A 21 -22.85 9.43 -1.23
N CYS A 22 -22.97 8.34 -0.49
CA CYS A 22 -23.57 7.10 -0.98
C CYS A 22 -25.05 7.34 -1.31
N PRO A 23 -25.53 7.07 -2.55
CA PRO A 23 -26.93 7.31 -2.93
C PRO A 23 -27.92 6.30 -2.32
N ALA A 24 -27.43 5.23 -1.71
CA ALA A 24 -28.28 4.18 -1.14
C ALA A 24 -28.53 4.36 0.38
N CYS A 25 -27.62 5.03 1.08
CA CYS A 25 -27.68 5.14 2.55
C CYS A 25 -27.22 6.50 3.09
N ASP A 26 -27.05 7.50 2.21
CA ASP A 26 -26.62 8.87 2.54
C ASP A 26 -25.30 9.00 3.32
N SER A 27 -24.55 7.92 3.47
CA SER A 27 -23.27 7.92 4.19
C SER A 27 -22.13 8.52 3.37
N PHE A 28 -21.23 9.22 4.05
CA PHE A 28 -19.98 9.76 3.50
C PHE A 28 -18.80 8.80 3.62
N ASN A 29 -18.97 7.65 4.30
CA ASN A 29 -17.91 6.69 4.55
C ASN A 29 -17.68 5.79 3.31
N ILE A 30 -16.90 6.30 2.36
CA ILE A 30 -16.67 5.67 1.05
C ILE A 30 -15.20 5.31 0.88
N ALA A 31 -14.94 4.05 0.59
CA ALA A 31 -13.65 3.58 0.12
C ALA A 31 -13.52 3.73 -1.41
N ASN A 32 -12.46 4.40 -1.85
CA ASN A 32 -12.03 4.40 -3.25
C ASN A 32 -11.08 3.21 -3.48
N LEU A 33 -11.59 2.18 -4.14
CA LEU A 33 -10.85 0.95 -4.43
C LEU A 33 -9.70 1.20 -5.43
N GLN A 34 -9.78 2.23 -6.28
CA GLN A 34 -8.68 2.58 -7.20
C GLN A 34 -7.57 3.41 -6.55
N ALA A 35 -7.90 4.21 -5.52
CA ALA A 35 -6.89 4.98 -4.81
C ALA A 35 -5.99 4.07 -3.96
N ARG A 36 -6.53 2.97 -3.42
CA ARG A 36 -5.77 2.03 -2.59
C ARG A 36 -4.60 1.35 -3.28
N ASP A 37 -4.64 1.21 -4.62
CA ASP A 37 -3.53 0.63 -5.39
C ASP A 37 -2.45 1.65 -5.77
N LYS A 38 -2.75 2.96 -5.71
CA LYS A 38 -1.79 4.01 -6.08
C LYS A 38 -0.78 4.34 -4.98
N ASP A 39 -1.09 4.02 -3.73
CA ASP A 39 -0.24 4.29 -2.55
C ASP A 39 0.58 3.08 -2.10
N LYS A 40 0.70 2.03 -2.92
CA LYS A 40 1.74 1.02 -2.69
C LYS A 40 3.06 1.61 -3.21
N PRO A 41 4.02 1.98 -2.34
CA PRO A 41 5.33 2.42 -2.83
C PRO A 41 5.88 1.29 -3.71
N LYS A 42 6.17 1.61 -4.97
CA LYS A 42 6.84 0.68 -5.88
C LYS A 42 8.16 0.31 -5.23
N ALA A 43 8.25 -0.91 -4.69
CA ALA A 43 9.50 -1.43 -4.15
C ALA A 43 10.54 -1.36 -5.27
N SER A 44 11.55 -0.52 -5.09
CA SER A 44 12.62 -0.39 -6.07
C SER A 44 13.57 -1.58 -5.91
N PRO A 45 13.92 -2.30 -6.99
CA PRO A 45 14.88 -3.40 -6.88
C PRO A 45 16.25 -2.92 -6.35
N VAL A 46 16.54 -1.62 -6.52
CA VAL A 46 17.75 -0.97 -6.00
C VAL A 46 17.76 -0.93 -4.46
N SER A 47 16.62 -0.64 -3.82
CA SER A 47 16.56 -0.62 -2.35
C SER A 47 16.79 -2.01 -1.77
N LEU A 48 16.33 -3.05 -2.45
CA LEU A 48 16.55 -4.43 -2.03
C LEU A 48 18.02 -4.85 -2.14
N GLY A 49 18.68 -4.48 -3.26
CA GLY A 49 20.12 -4.72 -3.44
C GLY A 49 20.99 -4.01 -2.41
N LEU A 50 20.69 -2.74 -2.09
CA LEU A 50 21.38 -1.99 -1.06
C LEU A 50 21.24 -2.61 0.33
N THR A 51 20.01 -3.03 0.70
CA THR A 51 19.78 -3.68 1.99
C THR A 51 20.56 -4.99 2.09
N VAL A 52 20.49 -5.85 1.06
CA VAL A 52 21.23 -7.13 1.07
C VAL A 52 22.74 -6.92 1.12
N GLY A 53 23.27 -6.00 0.30
CA GLY A 53 24.70 -5.67 0.31
C GLY A 53 25.18 -5.16 1.66
N LEU A 54 24.41 -4.27 2.29
CA LEU A 54 24.73 -3.74 3.62
C LEU A 54 24.78 -4.86 4.67
N TRP A 55 23.81 -5.78 4.67
CA TRP A 55 23.79 -6.93 5.58
C TRP A 55 24.99 -7.87 5.39
N MET A 56 25.39 -8.14 4.15
CA MET A 56 26.54 -8.99 3.85
C MET A 56 27.86 -8.38 4.36
N ILE A 57 28.05 -7.07 4.17
CA ILE A 57 29.23 -6.35 4.66
C ILE A 57 29.26 -6.38 6.19
N LEU A 58 28.12 -6.11 6.83
CA LEU A 58 28.01 -6.06 8.28
C LEU A 58 28.27 -7.44 8.91
N GLY A 59 27.73 -8.50 8.31
CA GLY A 59 28.02 -9.89 8.71
C GLY A 59 29.50 -10.25 8.54
N TYR A 60 30.14 -9.83 7.44
CA TYR A 60 31.56 -10.05 7.21
C TYR A 60 32.45 -9.36 8.26
N LEU A 61 32.15 -8.11 8.60
CA LEU A 61 32.88 -7.36 9.63
C LEU A 61 32.74 -8.00 11.01
N ILE A 62 31.53 -8.41 11.39
CA ILE A 62 31.30 -9.12 12.66
C ILE A 62 32.09 -10.45 12.68
N TRP A 63 32.10 -11.19 11.58
CA TRP A 63 32.85 -12.44 11.48
C TRP A 63 34.36 -12.21 11.64
N GLN A 64 34.90 -11.18 10.99
CA GLN A 64 36.30 -10.77 11.15
C GLN A 64 36.62 -10.40 12.60
N GLN A 65 35.73 -9.67 13.28
CA GLN A 65 35.92 -9.27 14.68
C GLN A 65 35.82 -10.45 15.66
N LEU A 66 35.00 -11.45 15.36
CA LEU A 66 34.77 -12.62 16.23
C LEU A 66 35.83 -13.71 16.05
N LEU A 67 36.42 -13.80 14.85
CA LEU A 67 37.46 -14.78 14.52
C LEU A 67 38.89 -14.25 14.78
N SER A 68 39.03 -13.00 15.24
CA SER A 68 40.28 -12.36 15.65
C SER A 68 40.36 -12.19 17.17
#